data_AF-A0A7V4G761-F1
#
_entry.id   AF-A0A7V4G761-F1
#
_cell.length_a   1.000
_cell.length_b   1.000
_cell.length_c   1.000
_cell.angle_alpha   90.00
_cell.angle_beta   90.00
_cell.angle_gamma   90.00
#
_symmetry.space_group_name_H-M   'P 1'
#
loop_
_entity.id
_entity.type
_entity.pdbx_description
1 polymer ?
#
loop_
_entity_poly.entity_id
_entity_poly.type
_entity_poly.pdbx_seq_one_letter_code
_entity_poly.pdbx_strand_id
1 'polypeptide(L)'
;MESYPPWLLEALQDLGRGVEEVPGAGNNPDIVAYHQYTSLKAKDDATPWCSSTMCAWMERAGVRSPRSAAAADWRGWGKELGEGEQCLGCVVVMTRPGGNHVGLYLDEDDNGVYCLGGNQDDKVCIRRYSWDIITNFRWPEG
;
A
#
# COMPACT_ATOMS: atom_id res chain seq x y z
N MET A 1 -7.66 -24.51 -3.18
CA MET A 1 -7.53 -23.15 -3.73
C MET A 1 -7.16 -22.28 -2.57
N GLU A 2 -5.93 -21.78 -2.51
CA GLU A 2 -5.58 -20.76 -1.52
C GLU A 2 -6.44 -19.52 -1.81
N SER A 3 -7.17 -19.08 -0.80
CA SER A 3 -7.91 -17.82 -0.89
C SER A 3 -6.94 -16.71 -0.53
N TYR A 4 -6.64 -15.83 -1.48
CA TYR A 4 -5.91 -14.60 -1.17
C TYR A 4 -6.66 -13.77 -0.12
N PRO A 5 -5.95 -12.98 0.70
CA PRO A 5 -6.61 -12.03 1.58
C PRO A 5 -7.50 -11.06 0.80
N PRO A 6 -8.68 -10.67 1.31
CA PRO A 6 -9.61 -9.83 0.56
C PRO A 6 -9.01 -8.47 0.14
N TRP A 7 -8.16 -7.86 0.98
CA TRP A 7 -7.50 -6.60 0.63
C TRP A 7 -6.41 -6.76 -0.45
N LEU A 8 -5.81 -7.96 -0.57
CA LEU A 8 -4.90 -8.26 -1.68
C LEU A 8 -5.70 -8.39 -2.99
N LEU A 9 -6.92 -8.92 -2.95
CA LEU A 9 -7.81 -8.97 -4.12
C LEU A 9 -8.20 -7.56 -4.60
N GLU A 10 -8.50 -6.63 -3.69
CA GLU A 10 -8.73 -5.22 -4.02
C GLU A 10 -7.52 -4.61 -4.73
N ALA A 11 -6.31 -4.88 -4.23
CA ALA A 11 -5.07 -4.39 -4.83
C ALA A 11 -4.82 -4.97 -6.24
N LEU A 12 -5.05 -6.28 -6.41
CA LEU A 12 -4.91 -6.96 -7.70
C LEU A 12 -5.96 -6.46 -8.72
N GLN A 13 -7.18 -6.13 -8.27
CA GLN A 13 -8.18 -5.51 -9.12
C GLN A 13 -7.71 -4.15 -9.62
N ASP A 14 -7.18 -3.30 -8.74
CA ASP A 14 -6.67 -1.97 -9.12
C ASP A 14 -5.43 -2.04 -10.01
N LEU A 15 -4.56 -3.03 -9.79
CA LEU A 15 -3.46 -3.36 -10.70
C LEU A 15 -3.98 -3.72 -12.09
N GLY A 16 -5.00 -4.59 -12.17
CA GLY A 16 -5.61 -5.01 -13.44
C GLY A 16 -6.34 -3.87 -14.17
N ARG A 17 -6.85 -2.87 -13.43
CA ARG A 17 -7.44 -1.64 -13.99
C ARG A 17 -6.38 -0.66 -14.48
N GLY A 18 -5.12 -0.81 -14.08
CA GLY A 18 -4.03 0.09 -14.48
C GLY A 18 -4.17 1.49 -13.89
N VAL A 19 -4.51 1.61 -12.61
CA VAL A 19 -4.68 2.92 -11.96
C VAL A 19 -3.34 3.68 -11.91
N GLU A 20 -3.29 4.83 -12.56
CA GLU A 20 -2.13 5.74 -12.62
C GLU A 20 -2.57 7.22 -12.57
N GLU A 21 -1.69 8.10 -12.12
CA GLU A 21 -1.91 9.56 -12.13
C GLU A 21 -2.16 10.06 -13.56
N VAL A 22 -2.95 11.12 -13.68
CA VAL A 22 -3.18 11.82 -14.95
C VAL A 22 -2.19 12.97 -15.07
N PRO A 23 -1.29 12.96 -16.08
CA PRO A 23 -0.33 14.04 -16.24
C PRO A 23 -1.01 15.41 -16.46
N GLY A 24 -0.43 16.45 -15.86
CA GLY A 24 -0.86 17.84 -16.06
C GLY A 24 -1.94 18.29 -15.09
N ALA A 25 -3.01 18.91 -15.58
CA ALA A 25 -4.07 19.48 -14.75
C ALA A 25 -5.26 18.53 -14.50
N GLY A 26 -5.19 17.30 -15.04
CA GLY A 26 -6.17 16.25 -14.78
C GLY A 26 -5.96 15.61 -13.41
N ASN A 27 -6.93 14.82 -12.96
CA ASN A 27 -6.78 13.97 -11.77
C ASN A 27 -7.47 12.62 -12.02
N ASN A 28 -6.84 11.53 -11.59
CA ASN A 28 -7.48 10.23 -11.61
C ASN A 28 -8.56 10.16 -10.50
N PRO A 29 -9.85 9.91 -10.85
CA PRO A 29 -10.92 9.85 -9.88
C PRO A 29 -10.78 8.71 -8.86
N ASP A 30 -10.12 7.61 -9.20
CA ASP A 30 -9.82 6.52 -8.26
C ASP A 30 -8.84 6.99 -7.17
N ILE A 31 -7.78 7.70 -7.56
CA ILE A 31 -6.76 8.21 -6.62
C ILE A 31 -7.38 9.25 -5.67
N VAL A 32 -8.17 10.18 -6.22
CA VAL A 32 -8.94 11.15 -5.42
C VAL A 32 -9.90 10.44 -4.46
N ALA A 33 -10.52 9.33 -4.88
CA ALA A 33 -11.38 8.52 -4.01
C ALA A 33 -10.58 7.82 -2.89
N TYR A 34 -9.37 7.32 -3.16
CA TYR A 34 -8.53 6.71 -2.13
C TYR A 34 -8.21 7.66 -0.99
N HIS A 35 -7.95 8.93 -1.30
CA HIS A 35 -7.69 9.94 -0.27
C HIS A 35 -8.84 10.11 0.73
N GLN A 36 -10.09 9.80 0.35
CA GLN A 36 -11.24 9.91 1.23
C GLN A 36 -11.26 8.86 2.36
N TYR A 37 -10.46 7.81 2.25
CA TYR A 37 -10.24 6.84 3.32
C TYR A 37 -9.20 7.30 4.36
N THR A 38 -8.60 8.47 4.16
CA THR A 38 -7.64 9.07 5.09
C THR A 38 -8.18 10.37 5.68
N SER A 39 -7.58 10.83 6.78
CA SER A 39 -7.87 12.14 7.36
C SER A 39 -7.50 13.31 6.46
N LEU A 40 -6.53 13.15 5.55
CA LEU A 40 -6.05 14.20 4.65
C LEU A 40 -7.11 14.63 3.62
N LYS A 41 -7.84 13.65 3.05
CA LYS A 41 -8.90 13.89 2.04
C LYS A 41 -8.47 14.83 0.90
N ALA A 42 -7.24 14.65 0.41
CA ALA A 42 -6.74 15.38 -0.74
C ALA A 42 -7.67 15.21 -1.95
N LYS A 43 -7.60 16.18 -2.87
CA LYS A 43 -8.54 16.34 -3.98
C LYS A 43 -7.87 16.26 -5.35
N ASP A 44 -6.59 15.92 -5.35
CA ASP A 44 -5.75 15.73 -6.52
C ASP A 44 -5.07 14.36 -6.46
N ASP A 45 -4.49 13.92 -7.57
CA ASP A 45 -3.74 12.66 -7.66
C ASP A 45 -2.22 12.86 -7.52
N ALA A 46 -1.74 14.11 -7.55
CA ALA A 46 -0.33 14.46 -7.35
C ALA A 46 0.09 14.43 -5.86
N THR A 47 -0.86 14.50 -4.93
CA THR A 47 -0.59 14.33 -3.50
C THR A 47 -0.17 12.89 -3.23
N PRO A 48 0.93 12.64 -2.49
CA PRO A 48 1.38 11.29 -2.20
C PRO A 48 0.27 10.37 -1.67
N TRP A 49 0.01 9.28 -2.39
CA TRP A 49 -1.21 8.47 -2.21
C TRP A 49 -0.96 7.01 -1.85
N CYS A 50 0.30 6.61 -1.61
CA CYS A 50 0.64 5.23 -1.20
C CYS A 50 -0.16 4.75 0.04
N SER A 51 -0.23 5.56 1.10
CA SER A 51 -1.03 5.23 2.28
C SER A 51 -2.54 5.31 2.00
N SER A 52 -2.97 6.26 1.17
CA SER A 52 -4.38 6.41 0.80
C SER A 52 -4.92 5.19 0.08
N THR A 53 -4.16 4.63 -0.87
CA THR A 53 -4.52 3.38 -1.54
C THR A 53 -4.55 2.19 -0.59
N MET A 54 -3.56 2.06 0.29
CA MET A 54 -3.57 1.00 1.31
C MET A 54 -4.79 1.10 2.25
N CYS A 55 -5.14 2.32 2.67
CA CYS A 55 -6.36 2.57 3.43
C CYS A 55 -7.61 2.15 2.65
N ALA A 56 -7.70 2.50 1.36
CA ALA A 56 -8.83 2.12 0.52
C ALA A 56 -8.97 0.61 0.36
N TRP A 57 -7.88 -0.11 0.05
CA TRP A 57 -7.89 -1.58 -0.11
C TRP A 57 -8.30 -2.29 1.18
N MET A 58 -7.76 -1.86 2.33
CA MET A 58 -8.14 -2.42 3.63
C MET A 58 -9.62 -2.15 3.93
N GLU A 59 -10.08 -0.91 3.82
CA GLU A 59 -11.44 -0.54 4.25
C GLU A 59 -12.52 -1.11 3.30
N ARG A 60 -12.24 -1.24 1.98
CA ARG A 60 -13.12 -1.94 1.04
C ARG A 60 -13.24 -3.44 1.36
N ALA A 61 -12.15 -4.04 1.82
CA ALA A 61 -12.09 -5.41 2.31
C ALA A 61 -12.71 -5.61 3.72
N GLY A 62 -13.26 -4.55 4.33
CA GLY A 62 -13.82 -4.61 5.69
C GLY A 62 -12.78 -4.61 6.81
N VAL A 63 -11.52 -4.34 6.49
CA VAL A 63 -10.42 -4.23 7.46
C VAL A 63 -10.20 -2.77 7.82
N ARG A 64 -10.22 -2.45 9.12
CA ARG A 64 -9.97 -1.09 9.59
C ARG A 64 -8.50 -0.70 9.39
N SER A 65 -8.27 0.33 8.60
CA SER A 65 -6.94 0.89 8.34
C SER A 65 -6.54 1.91 9.42
N PRO A 66 -5.30 2.45 9.40
CA PRO A 66 -4.94 3.62 10.22
C PRO A 66 -5.75 4.87 9.89
N ARG A 67 -6.38 4.93 8.70
CA ARG A 67 -7.05 6.12 8.14
C ARG A 67 -6.15 7.36 8.10
N SER A 68 -4.85 7.14 7.89
CA SER A 68 -3.84 8.18 7.79
C SER A 68 -3.24 8.23 6.39
N ALA A 69 -2.87 9.42 5.93
CA ALA A 69 -2.10 9.59 4.70
C ALA A 69 -0.59 9.35 4.90
N ALA A 70 -0.12 9.27 6.15
CA ALA A 70 1.29 9.02 6.45
C ALA A 70 1.61 7.52 6.43
N ALA A 71 2.49 7.09 5.52
CA ALA A 71 2.96 5.71 5.45
C ALA A 71 3.65 5.24 6.75
N ALA A 72 4.23 6.16 7.53
CA ALA A 72 4.87 5.86 8.81
C ALA A 72 3.89 5.29 9.86
N ASP A 73 2.62 5.67 9.81
CA ASP A 73 1.62 5.25 10.80
C ASP A 73 1.29 3.75 10.69
N TRP A 74 1.57 3.13 9.54
CA TRP A 74 1.43 1.69 9.37
C TRP A 74 2.40 0.89 10.24
N ARG A 75 3.52 1.47 10.70
CA ARG A 75 4.48 0.77 11.58
C ARG A 75 3.83 0.29 12.88
N GLY A 76 2.80 0.98 13.36
CA GLY A 76 2.06 0.64 14.59
C GLY A 76 0.70 -0.01 14.34
N TRP A 77 0.35 -0.33 13.10
CA TRP A 77 -0.97 -0.83 12.74
C TRP A 77 -1.04 -2.36 12.79
N GLY A 78 -2.10 -2.92 13.36
CA GLY A 78 -2.29 -4.37 13.44
C GLY A 78 -1.20 -5.07 14.27
N LYS A 79 -0.88 -6.33 13.94
CA LYS A 79 0.17 -7.13 14.58
C LYS A 79 1.47 -7.03 13.76
N GLU A 80 2.61 -6.88 14.44
CA GLU A 80 3.93 -7.07 13.81
C GLU A 80 4.18 -8.54 13.49
N LEU A 81 4.70 -8.81 12.29
CA LEU A 81 5.17 -10.13 11.89
C LEU A 81 6.68 -10.23 12.14
N GLY A 82 7.11 -11.34 12.75
CA GLY A 82 8.51 -11.65 12.97
C GLY A 82 9.24 -12.09 11.70
N GLU A 83 10.55 -12.28 11.83
CA GLU A 83 11.37 -12.85 10.75
C GLU A 83 10.86 -14.25 10.35
N GLY A 84 10.64 -14.46 9.06
CA GLY A 84 10.10 -15.71 8.50
C GLY A 84 8.57 -15.84 8.59
N GLU A 85 7.87 -14.84 9.14
CA GLU A 85 6.40 -14.82 9.20
C GLU A 85 5.76 -14.03 8.03
N GLN A 86 6.56 -13.54 7.07
CA GLN A 86 6.06 -12.84 5.89
C GLN A 86 5.10 -13.73 5.09
N CYS A 87 3.99 -13.15 4.61
CA CYS A 87 2.99 -13.88 3.88
C CYS A 87 2.29 -12.97 2.87
N LEU A 88 1.68 -13.58 1.84
CA LEU A 88 0.98 -12.85 0.79
C LEU A 88 -0.03 -11.85 1.36
N GLY A 89 0.10 -10.60 0.92
CA GLY A 89 -0.77 -9.51 1.36
C GLY A 89 -0.40 -8.90 2.70
N CYS A 90 0.66 -9.33 3.39
CA CYS A 90 1.09 -8.60 4.58
C CYS A 90 1.53 -7.17 4.19
N VAL A 91 1.30 -6.22 5.08
CA VAL A 91 1.69 -4.82 4.87
C VAL A 91 3.19 -4.72 5.06
N VAL A 92 3.87 -4.17 4.05
CA VAL A 92 5.30 -3.89 4.09
C VAL A 92 5.47 -2.39 4.31
N VAL A 93 6.17 -2.00 5.37
CA VAL A 93 6.49 -0.59 5.63
C VAL A 93 7.96 -0.35 5.31
N MET A 94 8.23 0.73 4.58
CA MET A 94 9.54 1.07 4.06
C MET A 94 9.93 2.50 4.42
N THR A 95 11.23 2.76 4.49
CA THR A 95 11.79 4.12 4.47
C THR A 95 12.14 4.56 3.06
N ARG A 96 12.14 5.87 2.81
CA ARG A 96 12.65 6.46 1.58
C ARG A 96 13.16 7.87 1.84
N PRO A 97 13.96 8.47 0.94
CA PRO A 97 14.24 9.90 0.99
C PRO A 97 12.94 10.70 1.06
N GLY A 98 12.82 11.59 2.05
CA GLY A 98 11.61 12.40 2.25
C GLY A 98 10.46 11.72 3.00
N GLY A 99 10.65 10.51 3.56
CA GLY A 99 9.70 9.91 4.51
C GLY A 99 9.62 8.39 4.44
N ASN A 100 8.41 7.89 4.22
CA ASN A 100 8.10 6.46 4.25
C ASN A 100 7.27 6.05 3.03
N HIS A 101 7.25 4.74 2.77
CA HIS A 101 6.38 4.11 1.79
C HIS A 101 5.73 2.87 2.38
N VAL A 102 4.65 2.41 1.76
CA VAL A 102 3.87 1.26 2.21
C VAL A 102 3.28 0.52 1.01
N GLY A 103 3.25 -0.81 1.08
CA GLY A 103 2.66 -1.68 0.06
C GLY A 103 2.28 -3.05 0.63
N LEU A 104 1.84 -3.96 -0.22
CA LEU A 104 1.51 -5.34 0.11
C LEU A 104 2.58 -6.30 -0.39
N TYR A 105 3.03 -7.21 0.46
CA TYR A 105 3.98 -8.26 0.13
C TYR A 105 3.40 -9.23 -0.92
N LEU A 106 4.18 -9.54 -1.95
CA LEU A 106 3.87 -10.57 -2.93
C LEU A 106 4.88 -11.71 -2.92
N ASP A 107 6.17 -11.40 -2.86
CA ASP A 107 7.25 -12.37 -2.94
C ASP A 107 8.55 -11.73 -2.44
N GLU A 108 9.61 -12.51 -2.31
CA GLU A 108 10.94 -12.03 -1.92
C GLU A 108 12.07 -12.82 -2.59
N ASP A 109 13.23 -12.16 -2.70
CA ASP A 109 14.48 -12.77 -3.11
C ASP A 109 15.64 -12.28 -2.23
N ASP A 110 16.84 -12.81 -2.47
CA ASP A 110 18.05 -12.45 -1.71
C ASP A 110 18.33 -10.93 -1.67
N ASN A 111 17.78 -10.17 -2.62
CA ASN A 111 18.04 -8.75 -2.78
C ASN A 111 16.89 -7.85 -2.33
N GLY A 112 15.70 -8.40 -2.04
CA GLY A 112 14.60 -7.60 -1.55
C GLY A 112 13.21 -8.23 -1.65
N VAL A 113 12.21 -7.40 -1.43
CA VAL A 113 10.79 -7.75 -1.35
C VAL A 113 10.03 -7.16 -2.53
N TYR A 114 9.22 -7.98 -3.20
CA TYR A 114 8.28 -7.54 -4.22
C TYR A 114 6.99 -7.05 -3.57
N CYS A 115 6.70 -5.76 -3.73
CA CYS A 115 5.53 -5.10 -3.15
C CYS A 115 4.58 -4.61 -4.24
N LEU A 116 3.29 -4.91 -4.06
CA LEU A 116 2.19 -4.26 -4.77
C LEU A 116 1.74 -3.03 -3.98
N GLY A 117 1.82 -1.85 -4.59
CA GLY A 117 1.49 -0.59 -3.91
C GLY A 117 1.05 0.49 -4.89
N GLY A 118 0.37 1.50 -4.34
CA GLY A 118 0.03 2.74 -5.05
C GLY A 118 1.14 3.78 -5.00
N ASN A 119 1.12 4.75 -5.92
CA ASN A 119 2.13 5.80 -6.07
C ASN A 119 3.56 5.26 -6.33
N GLN A 120 3.67 4.08 -6.94
CA GLN A 120 4.95 3.51 -7.34
C GLN A 120 5.22 3.89 -8.79
N ASP A 121 6.02 4.93 -9.00
CA ASP A 121 6.10 5.65 -10.28
C ASP A 121 4.73 6.12 -10.75
N ASP A 122 4.04 6.82 -9.84
CA ASP A 122 2.77 7.49 -10.06
C ASP A 122 1.63 6.54 -10.50
N LYS A 123 1.71 5.26 -10.07
CA LYS A 123 0.70 4.22 -10.36
C LYS A 123 0.61 3.11 -9.33
N VAL A 124 -0.43 2.30 -9.47
CA VAL A 124 -0.53 0.97 -8.85
C VAL A 124 0.30 0.01 -9.68
N CYS A 125 1.39 -0.50 -9.12
CA CYS A 125 2.22 -1.49 -9.78
C CYS A 125 2.95 -2.39 -8.78
N ILE A 126 3.78 -3.30 -9.29
CA ILE A 126 4.69 -4.13 -8.48
C ILE A 126 6.09 -3.56 -8.60
N ARG A 127 6.75 -3.32 -7.46
CA ARG A 127 8.15 -2.89 -7.39
C ARG A 127 8.91 -3.75 -6.38
N ARG A 128 10.19 -3.98 -6.66
CA ARG A 128 11.11 -4.62 -5.72
C ARG A 128 11.81 -3.55 -4.90
N TYR A 129 11.79 -3.72 -3.58
CA TYR A 129 12.48 -2.86 -2.63
C TYR A 129 13.54 -3.65 -1.89
N SER A 130 14.72 -3.06 -1.70
CA SER A 130 15.81 -3.76 -1.03
C SER A 130 15.53 -3.94 0.46
N TRP A 131 16.06 -5.02 1.03
CA TRP A 131 15.91 -5.37 2.43
C TRP A 131 16.36 -4.26 3.40
N ASP A 132 17.32 -3.43 2.99
CA ASP A 132 17.90 -2.35 3.80
C ASP A 132 16.93 -1.22 4.14
N ILE A 133 15.89 -1.01 3.31
CA ILE A 133 14.89 0.03 3.53
C ILE A 133 13.59 -0.47 4.15
N ILE A 134 13.41 -1.79 4.27
CA ILE A 134 12.24 -2.41 4.89
C ILE A 134 12.33 -2.21 6.40
N THR A 135 11.27 -1.66 7.03
CA THR A 135 11.27 -1.43 8.47
C THR A 135 10.58 -2.51 9.26
N ASN A 136 9.39 -2.94 8.81
CA ASN A 136 8.64 -4.03 9.44
C ASN A 136 7.51 -4.50 8.53
N PHE A 137 7.00 -5.69 8.85
CA PHE A 137 5.86 -6.33 8.22
C PHE A 137 4.68 -6.35 9.19
N ARG A 138 3.48 -6.08 8.71
CA ARG A 138 2.27 -5.99 9.54
C ARG A 138 1.14 -6.82 8.97
N TRP A 139 0.31 -7.33 9.86
CA TRP A 139 -0.91 -8.06 9.53
C TRP A 139 -2.10 -7.45 10.26
N PRO A 140 -3.32 -7.40 9.68
CA PRO A 140 -4.49 -6.94 10.40
C PRO A 140 -4.71 -7.74 11.70
N GLU A 141 -5.07 -7.04 12.78
CA GLU A 141 -5.64 -7.69 13.96
C GLU A 141 -7.05 -8.20 13.63
N GLY A 142 -7.38 -9.41 14.08
CA GLY A 142 -8.66 -10.07 13.80
C GLY A 142 -9.85 -9.46 14.52
#